data_AF-A0A9E1EKJ4-F1
#
_entry.id   AF-A0A9E1EKJ4-F1
#
_cell.length_a   1.000
_cell.length_b   1.000
_cell.length_c   1.000
_cell.angle_alpha   90.00
_cell.angle_beta   90.00
_cell.angle_gamma   90.00
#
_symmetry.space_group_name_H-M   'P 1'
#
loop_
_entity.id
_entity.type
_entity.pdbx_description
1 polymer ?
#
loop_
_entity_poly.entity_id
_entity_poly.type
_entity_poly.pdbx_seq_one_letter_code
_entity_poly.pdbx_strand_id
1 'polypeptide(L)'
;KSSIDMRHDLFEEKDAMVFDDIKPKSATLIGKSKKGVRLEYQDMKNLLIWSACNEAEFIALEPWSATAAFDNESTALEKKRDITVLEPNSVAVFNYKITLI
;
A
#
# COMPACT_ATOMS: atom_id res chain seq x y z
N LYS A 1 8.40 -9.84 -14.90
CA LYS A 1 8.43 -8.51 -14.24
C LYS A 1 7.22 -7.76 -14.78
N SER A 2 6.28 -7.39 -13.92
CA SER A 2 5.10 -6.61 -14.33
C SER A 2 5.37 -5.13 -14.06
N SER A 3 4.86 -4.25 -14.91
CA SER A 3 4.98 -2.79 -14.77
C SER A 3 3.63 -2.15 -15.07
N ILE A 4 3.36 -1.04 -14.39
CA ILE A 4 2.17 -0.21 -14.60
C ILE A 4 2.68 1.19 -14.89
N ASP A 5 2.26 1.76 -16.02
CA ASP A 5 2.54 3.17 -16.32
C ASP A 5 1.60 4.04 -15.49
N MET A 6 2.17 4.83 -14.58
CA MET A 6 1.40 5.71 -13.71
C MET A 6 0.78 6.86 -14.51
N ARG A 7 -0.54 6.99 -14.39
CA ARG A 7 -1.37 8.01 -15.06
C ARG A 7 -2.42 8.50 -14.07
N HIS A 8 -2.82 9.77 -14.16
CA HIS A 8 -3.84 10.34 -13.27
C HIS A 8 -5.19 9.62 -13.38
N ASP A 9 -5.54 9.16 -14.59
CA ASP A 9 -6.80 8.42 -14.85
C ASP A 9 -6.97 7.13 -14.04
N LEU A 10 -5.89 6.58 -13.46
CA LEU A 10 -5.96 5.42 -12.59
C LEU A 10 -6.63 5.72 -11.24
N PHE A 11 -6.62 6.97 -10.80
CA PHE A 11 -7.04 7.38 -9.46
C PHE A 11 -8.30 8.27 -9.46
N GLU A 12 -8.58 9.01 -10.54
CA GLU A 12 -9.71 9.94 -10.62
C GLU A 12 -11.09 9.29 -10.39
N GLU A 13 -11.33 8.12 -10.99
CA GLU A 13 -12.62 7.42 -10.87
C GLU A 13 -12.63 6.34 -9.78
N LYS A 14 -11.46 5.85 -9.38
CA LYS A 14 -11.29 4.60 -8.61
C LYS A 14 -10.54 4.78 -7.30
N ASP A 15 -10.21 6.02 -6.94
CA ASP A 15 -9.46 6.40 -5.75
C ASP A 15 -8.07 5.76 -5.72
N ALA A 16 -7.94 4.53 -5.21
CA ALA A 16 -6.66 3.87 -5.01
C ALA A 16 -6.59 2.46 -5.62
N MET A 17 -5.37 2.05 -6.01
CA MET A 17 -5.08 0.66 -6.37
C MET A 17 -4.58 -0.07 -5.13
N VAL A 18 -5.34 -1.07 -4.67
CA VAL A 18 -4.97 -1.93 -3.54
C VAL A 18 -4.46 -3.27 -4.07
N PHE A 19 -3.21 -3.59 -3.74
CA PHE A 19 -2.59 -4.88 -4.05
C PHE A 19 -2.58 -5.73 -2.79
N ASP A 20 -3.52 -6.68 -2.72
CA ASP A 20 -3.70 -7.57 -1.59
C ASP A 20 -2.94 -8.89 -1.75
N ASP A 21 -2.26 -9.31 -0.68
CA ASP A 21 -1.55 -10.59 -0.59
C ASP A 21 -0.63 -10.93 -1.79
N ILE A 22 -0.04 -9.91 -2.42
CA ILE A 22 0.84 -10.11 -3.57
C ILE A 22 2.18 -10.71 -3.12
N LYS A 23 2.63 -11.75 -3.83
CA LYS A 23 3.90 -12.45 -3.53
C LYS A 23 5.12 -11.51 -3.49
N PRO A 24 5.29 -10.56 -4.42
CA PRO A 24 6.38 -9.58 -4.30
C PRO A 24 6.08 -8.56 -3.20
N LYS A 25 6.92 -8.51 -2.16
CA LYS A 25 6.89 -7.51 -1.08
C LYS A 25 7.81 -6.32 -1.34
N SER A 26 7.82 -5.87 -2.59
CA SER A 26 8.57 -4.69 -2.98
C SER A 26 7.95 -4.02 -4.19
N ALA A 27 7.93 -2.69 -4.18
CA ALA A 27 7.52 -1.85 -5.30
C ALA A 27 8.63 -0.86 -5.64
N THR A 28 8.66 -0.40 -6.88
CA THR A 28 9.66 0.55 -7.35
C THR A 28 8.97 1.59 -8.22
N LEU A 29 9.01 2.84 -7.78
CA LEU A 29 8.52 3.99 -8.51
C LEU A 29 9.72 4.71 -9.11
N ILE A 30 9.78 4.79 -10.44
CA ILE A 30 10.88 5.41 -11.18
C ILE A 30 10.31 6.48 -12.11
N GLY A 31 10.84 7.69 -12.00
CA GLY A 31 10.50 8.79 -12.88
C GLY A 31 11.23 8.73 -14.22
N LYS A 32 10.84 9.61 -15.16
CA LYS A 32 11.43 9.70 -16.50
C LYS A 32 12.95 9.94 -16.48
N SER A 33 13.46 10.64 -15.46
CA SER A 33 14.89 10.91 -15.23
C SER A 33 15.67 9.75 -14.61
N LYS A 34 15.06 8.56 -14.50
CA LYS A 34 15.61 7.35 -13.85
C LYS A 34 15.87 7.45 -12.35
N LYS A 35 15.56 8.59 -11.73
CA LYS A 35 15.49 8.74 -10.27
C LYS A 35 14.21 8.12 -9.74
N GLY A 36 14.25 7.60 -8.52
CA GLY A 36 13.08 6.96 -7.93
C GLY A 36 13.26 6.48 -6.51
N VAL A 37 12.31 5.66 -6.08
CA VAL A 37 12.35 4.97 -4.78
C VAL A 37 11.97 3.50 -4.94
N ARG A 38 12.64 2.64 -4.17
CA ARG A 38 12.23 1.26 -3.95
C ARG A 38 11.70 1.14 -2.52
N LEU A 39 10.46 0.68 -2.41
CA LEU A 39 9.83 0.33 -1.14
C LEU A 39 9.88 -1.19 -0.97
N GLU A 40 10.33 -1.64 0.20
CA GLU A 40 10.31 -3.05 0.63
C GLU A 40 9.48 -3.14 1.91
N TYR A 41 8.46 -4.01 1.93
CA TYR A 41 7.40 -4.01 2.95
C TYR A 41 7.04 -5.44 3.37
N GLN A 42 8.06 -6.21 3.78
CA GLN A 42 7.92 -7.65 4.07
C GLN A 42 6.92 -7.94 5.20
N ASP A 43 6.81 -7.03 6.17
CA ASP A 43 5.97 -7.21 7.35
C ASP A 43 4.51 -6.78 7.08
N MET A 44 4.23 -6.14 5.95
CA MET A 44 2.90 -5.66 5.58
C MET A 44 2.25 -6.59 4.55
N LYS A 45 0.96 -6.84 4.72
CA LYS A 45 0.24 -7.75 3.81
C LYS A 45 -0.07 -7.07 2.48
N ASN A 46 -0.40 -5.79 2.51
CA ASN A 46 -0.97 -5.07 1.39
C ASN A 46 -0.12 -3.86 1.01
N LEU A 47 -0.17 -3.46 -0.26
CA LEU A 47 0.37 -2.20 -0.73
C LEU A 47 -0.75 -1.42 -1.41
N LEU A 48 -1.02 -0.21 -0.92
CA LEU A 48 -1.89 0.73 -1.59
C LEU A 48 -1.04 1.72 -2.40
N ILE A 49 -1.49 2.02 -3.61
CA ILE A 49 -0.92 3.04 -4.49
C ILE A 49 -2.00 4.05 -4.81
N TRP A 50 -1.69 5.33 -4.60
CA TRP A 50 -2.65 6.42 -4.72
C TRP A 50 -2.01 7.73 -5.18
N SER A 51 -2.81 8.62 -5.76
CA SER A 51 -2.48 10.02 -6.01
C SER A 51 -3.73 10.86 -5.80
N ALA A 52 -3.56 12.09 -5.31
CA ALA A 52 -4.67 13.04 -5.30
C ALA A 52 -5.17 13.33 -6.73
N CYS A 53 -6.48 13.57 -6.84
CA CYS A 53 -7.14 14.07 -8.05
C CYS A 53 -6.63 15.45 -8.46
N ASN A 54 -6.99 15.87 -9.68
CA ASN A 54 -6.62 17.16 -10.29
C ASN A 54 -5.12 17.26 -10.61
N GLU A 55 -4.59 16.23 -11.28
CA GLU A 55 -3.22 16.22 -11.83
C GLU A 55 -2.12 16.41 -10.77
N ALA A 56 -2.31 15.89 -9.56
CA ALA A 56 -1.34 16.04 -8.49
C ALA A 56 0.02 15.43 -8.86
N GLU A 57 1.10 16.17 -8.64
CA GLU A 57 2.46 15.77 -9.04
C GLU A 57 3.16 14.83 -8.04
N PHE A 58 2.42 13.90 -7.44
CA PHE A 58 3.00 12.89 -6.56
C PHE A 58 2.26 11.56 -6.64
N ILE A 59 2.91 10.50 -6.16
CA ILE A 59 2.28 9.19 -5.96
C ILE A 59 2.66 8.71 -4.56
N ALA A 60 1.67 8.27 -3.81
CA ALA A 60 1.83 7.60 -2.53
C ALA A 60 2.04 6.09 -2.75
N LEU A 61 3.00 5.53 -2.03
CA LEU A 61 3.18 4.09 -1.86
C LEU A 61 2.97 3.78 -0.38
N GLU A 62 1.87 3.13 -0.04
CA GLU A 62 1.42 2.97 1.33
C GLU A 62 1.45 1.48 1.74
N PRO A 63 2.49 1.03 2.45
CA PRO A 63 2.53 -0.33 2.96
C PRO A 63 1.56 -0.47 4.14
N TRP A 64 0.60 -1.37 4.01
CA TRP A 64 -0.54 -1.48 4.92
C TRP A 64 -0.50 -2.81 5.69
N SER A 65 -0.48 -2.71 7.03
CA SER A 65 -0.60 -3.87 7.94
C SER A 65 -2.04 -4.32 8.18
N ALA A 66 -3.02 -3.49 7.81
CA ALA A 66 -4.46 -3.79 7.84
C ALA A 66 -5.14 -3.13 6.63
N THR A 67 -6.41 -3.43 6.37
CA THR A 67 -7.15 -2.86 5.22
C THR A 67 -8.22 -1.86 5.64
N ALA A 68 -8.69 -1.08 4.67
CA ALA A 68 -9.95 -0.38 4.78
C ALA A 68 -11.11 -1.36 5.00
N ALA A 69 -12.25 -0.81 5.41
CA ALA A 69 -13.45 -1.59 5.61
C ALA A 69 -14.05 -2.07 4.29
N PHE A 70 -14.59 -3.29 4.28
CA PHE A 70 -15.33 -3.83 3.15
C PHE A 70 -16.84 -3.69 3.37
N ASP A 71 -17.61 -3.50 2.30
CA ASP A 71 -19.07 -3.35 2.39
C ASP A 71 -19.77 -4.57 3.02
N ASN A 72 -19.14 -5.74 2.96
CA ASN A 72 -19.69 -7.02 3.40
C ASN A 72 -18.98 -7.62 4.63
N GLU A 73 -18.28 -6.81 5.44
CA GLU A 73 -17.61 -7.30 6.65
C GLU A 73 -18.35 -6.97 7.95
N SER A 74 -17.91 -7.60 9.04
CA SER A 74 -18.42 -7.30 10.38
C SER A 74 -18.00 -5.91 10.87
N THR A 75 -18.87 -5.23 11.61
CA THR A 75 -18.52 -4.00 12.32
C THR A 75 -17.71 -4.26 13.59
N ALA A 76 -17.64 -5.52 14.05
CA ALA A 76 -16.85 -5.90 15.21
C ALA A 76 -15.35 -5.79 14.90
N LEU A 77 -14.62 -5.04 15.72
CA LEU A 77 -13.21 -4.69 15.49
C LEU A 77 -12.33 -5.92 15.37
N GLU A 78 -12.52 -6.90 16.26
CA GLU A 78 -11.76 -8.14 16.32
C GLU A 78 -11.99 -9.08 15.11
N LYS A 79 -13.00 -8.77 14.28
CA LYS A 79 -13.32 -9.52 13.06
C LYS A 79 -12.94 -8.78 11.78
N LYS A 80 -12.35 -7.59 11.89
CA LYS A 80 -11.90 -6.80 10.73
C LYS A 80 -10.79 -7.55 9.99
N ARG A 81 -10.85 -7.54 8.66
CA ARG A 81 -9.84 -8.22 7.84
C ARG A 81 -8.45 -7.67 8.13
N ASP A 82 -7.48 -8.58 8.19
CA ASP A 82 -6.05 -8.28 8.38
C ASP A 82 -5.70 -7.51 9.66
N ILE A 83 -6.61 -7.42 10.63
CA ILE A 83 -6.32 -6.76 11.90
C ILE A 83 -5.36 -7.59 12.76
N THR A 84 -4.39 -6.93 13.38
CA THR A 84 -3.48 -7.56 14.34
C THR A 84 -4.06 -7.40 15.75
N VAL A 85 -4.49 -8.49 16.36
CA VAL A 85 -4.94 -8.52 17.76
C VAL A 85 -3.71 -8.73 18.65
N LEU A 86 -3.56 -7.88 19.66
CA LEU A 86 -2.47 -7.93 20.63
C LEU A 86 -3.01 -8.31 22.01
N GLU A 87 -2.37 -9.30 22.62
CA GLU A 87 -2.60 -9.64 24.02
C GLU A 87 -2.01 -8.56 24.95
N PRO A 88 -2.49 -8.46 26.21
CA PRO A 88 -1.91 -7.55 27.19
C PRO A 88 -0.39 -7.70 27.29
N ASN A 89 0.32 -6.57 27.24
CA ASN A 89 1.79 -6.47 27.28
C ASN A 89 2.54 -7.04 26.07
N SER A 90 1.86 -7.38 24.97
CA SER A 90 2.52 -7.80 23.72
C SER A 90 2.88 -6.63 22.81
N VAL A 91 3.80 -6.89 21.86
CA VAL A 91 4.29 -5.91 20.88
C VAL A 91 4.24 -6.53 19.50
N ALA A 92 3.64 -5.83 18.54
CA ALA A 92 3.83 -6.10 17.11
C ALA A 92 4.78 -5.06 16.52
N VAL A 93 5.63 -5.51 15.58
CA VAL A 93 6.57 -4.66 14.86
C VAL A 93 6.33 -4.87 13.37
N PHE A 94 6.23 -3.76 12.64
CA PHE A 94 6.08 -3.76 11.19
C PHE A 94 7.14 -2.84 10.60
N ASN A 95 8.05 -3.40 9.81
CA ASN A 95 9.15 -2.68 9.20
C ASN A 95 8.93 -2.53 7.70
N TYR A 96 9.34 -1.37 7.20
CA TYR A 96 9.51 -1.14 5.78
C TYR A 96 10.84 -0.44 5.54
N LYS A 97 11.34 -0.54 4.32
CA LYS A 97 12.57 0.13 3.89
C LYS A 97 12.31 0.89 2.61
N ILE A 98 12.78 2.13 2.58
CA ILE A 98 12.82 2.95 1.37
C ILE A 98 14.27 3.12 0.95
N THR A 99 14.57 2.80 -0.31
CA THR A 99 15.88 3.03 -0.93
C THR A 99 15.72 4.07 -2.04
N LEU A 100 16.53 5.12 -2.02
CA LEU A 100 16.61 6.09 -3.11
C LEU A 100 17.35 5.46 -4.31
N ILE A 101 16.83 5.71 -5.51
CA ILE A 101 17.39 5.28 -6.79
C ILE A 101 17.83 6.51 -7.58
#